data_AF-A0A7S4JSS5-F1
#
_entry.id   AF-A0A7S4JSS5-F1
#
_cell.length_a   1.000
_cell.length_b   1.000
_cell.length_c   1.000
_cell.angle_alpha   90.00
_cell.angle_beta   90.00
_cell.angle_gamma   90.00
#
_symmetry.space_group_name_H-M   'P 1'
#
loop_
_entity.id
_entity.type
_entity.pdbx_description
1 polymer ?
#
loop_
_entity_poly.entity_id
_entity_poly.type
_entity_poly.pdbx_seq_one_letter_code
_entity_poly.pdbx_strand_id
1 'polypeptide(L)'
;MAIGDGMHAALCRWAMLQRYKWKRVLGGKKNPLTPARIKALQSINFEVRVKAREKSFWDWFEELKEYKEKYGTAHVPAKDKDKELAIWAPHTRHTFSLMKQGGAKKRNVTVPKEEEFKTLSEIGFKFEVYPRKDCWTYFSKLRAYAEEHGTCHVSKDPHDQDKAYKDVYDFVAGNRAPWHQKRGERK
;
A
#
# COMPACT_ATOMS: atom_id res chain seq x y z
N MET A 1 5.69 -0.20 -46.84
CA MET A 1 6.95 -0.81 -46.35
C MET A 1 6.82 -1.00 -44.84
N ALA A 2 6.57 -2.25 -44.40
CA ALA A 2 6.44 -2.58 -42.98
C ALA A 2 7.84 -2.66 -42.37
N ILE A 3 8.26 -1.63 -41.64
CA ILE A 3 9.52 -1.62 -40.91
C ILE A 3 9.30 -2.47 -39.65
N GLY A 4 10.05 -3.57 -39.57
CA GLY A 4 9.76 -4.73 -38.75
C GLY A 4 9.73 -4.51 -37.24
N ASP A 5 8.76 -5.18 -36.64
CA ASP A 5 8.50 -5.37 -35.20
C ASP A 5 9.77 -5.74 -34.38
N GLY A 6 10.77 -6.36 -35.02
CA GLY A 6 12.04 -6.74 -34.41
C GLY A 6 13.03 -5.59 -34.14
N MET A 7 13.04 -4.52 -34.96
CA MET A 7 13.92 -3.36 -34.74
C MET A 7 13.51 -2.59 -33.49
N HIS A 8 12.20 -2.46 -33.27
CA HIS A 8 11.66 -1.80 -32.10
C HIS A 8 12.02 -2.56 -30.81
N ALA A 9 11.93 -3.89 -30.82
CA ALA A 9 12.33 -4.73 -29.69
C ALA A 9 13.85 -4.68 -29.38
N ALA A 10 14.70 -4.62 -30.40
CA ALA A 10 16.15 -4.45 -30.23
C ALA A 10 16.48 -3.08 -29.61
N LEU A 11 15.84 -2.01 -30.09
CA LEU A 11 16.01 -0.66 -29.55
C LEU A 11 15.52 -0.56 -28.09
N CYS A 12 14.36 -1.15 -27.76
CA CYS A 12 13.86 -1.21 -26.39
C CYS A 12 14.85 -1.91 -25.46
N ARG A 13 15.39 -3.06 -25.87
CA ARG A 13 16.40 -3.81 -25.08
C ARG A 13 17.67 -2.99 -24.88
N TRP A 14 18.16 -2.33 -25.93
CA TRP A 14 19.33 -1.47 -25.84
C TRP A 14 19.09 -0.28 -24.91
N ALA A 15 17.95 0.42 -25.03
CA ALA A 15 17.59 1.52 -24.16
C ALA A 15 17.47 1.09 -22.69
N MET A 16 16.87 -0.07 -22.41
CA MET A 16 16.82 -0.64 -21.06
C MET A 16 18.22 -0.90 -20.50
N LEU A 17 19.13 -1.44 -21.31
CA LEU A 17 20.51 -1.68 -20.91
C LEU A 17 21.27 -0.37 -20.62
N GLN A 18 21.07 0.68 -21.42
CA GLN A 18 21.66 2.00 -21.16
C GLN A 18 21.14 2.58 -19.84
N ARG A 19 19.82 2.53 -19.59
CA ARG A 19 19.22 2.98 -18.32
C ARG A 19 19.78 2.21 -17.13
N TYR A 20 19.86 0.88 -17.21
CA TYR A 20 20.44 0.04 -16.17
C TYR A 20 21.90 0.41 -15.88
N LYS A 21 22.70 0.58 -16.95
CA LYS A 21 24.12 0.88 -16.78
C LYS A 21 24.34 2.28 -16.20
N TRP A 22 23.60 3.28 -16.69
CA TRP A 22 23.67 4.64 -16.17
C TRP A 22 23.20 4.69 -14.71
N LYS A 23 22.13 3.98 -14.32
CA LYS A 23 21.70 3.84 -12.92
C LYS A 23 22.83 3.31 -12.01
N ARG A 24 23.64 2.37 -12.47
CA ARG A 24 24.79 1.86 -11.71
C ARG A 24 25.90 2.90 -11.51
N VAL A 25 26.15 3.73 -12.53
CA VAL A 25 27.11 4.85 -12.43
C VAL A 25 26.64 5.85 -11.38
N LEU A 26 25.35 6.23 -11.40
CA LEU A 26 24.77 7.13 -10.39
C LEU A 26 24.83 6.54 -8.97
N GLY A 27 24.69 5.21 -8.83
CA GLY A 27 24.85 4.50 -7.56
C GLY A 27 26.30 4.20 -7.15
N GLY A 28 27.30 4.83 -7.77
CA GLY A 28 28.72 4.68 -7.43
C GLY A 28 29.34 3.31 -7.76
N LYS A 29 28.65 2.45 -8.51
CA LYS A 29 29.15 1.11 -8.88
C LYS A 29 30.02 1.21 -10.14
N LYS A 30 31.18 0.52 -10.15
CA LYS A 30 32.04 0.39 -11.35
C LYS A 30 31.22 -0.14 -12.54
N ASN A 31 31.20 0.61 -13.64
CA ASN A 31 30.48 0.25 -14.86
C ASN A 31 31.17 0.84 -16.11
N PRO A 32 31.25 0.12 -17.24
CA PRO A 32 31.81 0.60 -18.51
C PRO A 32 31.10 1.76 -19.23
N LEU A 33 30.13 2.48 -18.62
CA LEU A 33 29.59 3.66 -19.31
C LEU A 33 30.63 4.78 -19.25
N THR A 34 31.24 5.08 -20.38
CA THR A 34 32.20 6.18 -20.48
C THR A 34 31.49 7.53 -20.29
N PRO A 35 32.17 8.55 -19.72
CA PRO A 35 31.63 9.90 -19.63
C PRO A 35 31.15 10.44 -20.99
N ALA A 36 31.88 10.12 -22.07
CA ALA A 36 31.50 10.48 -23.44
C ALA A 36 30.14 9.88 -23.85
N ARG A 37 29.86 8.62 -23.49
CA ARG A 37 28.56 7.98 -23.76
C ARG A 37 27.44 8.60 -22.93
N ILE A 38 27.69 8.99 -21.67
CA ILE A 38 26.71 9.71 -20.84
C ILE A 38 26.35 11.04 -21.50
N LYS A 39 27.35 11.82 -21.91
CA LYS A 39 27.14 13.11 -22.58
C LYS A 39 26.32 12.97 -23.88
N ALA A 40 26.58 11.94 -24.68
CA ALA A 40 25.82 11.65 -25.89
C ALA A 40 24.36 11.21 -25.61
N LEU A 41 24.11 10.54 -24.49
CA LEU A 41 22.74 10.19 -24.08
C LEU A 41 22.01 11.43 -23.52
N GLN A 42 22.70 12.30 -22.79
CA GLN A 42 22.15 13.57 -22.31
C GLN A 42 21.77 14.52 -23.46
N SER A 43 22.58 14.57 -24.53
CA SER A 43 22.29 15.45 -25.67
C SER A 43 21.01 15.10 -26.43
N ILE A 44 20.50 13.88 -26.28
CA ILE A 44 19.22 13.44 -26.85
C ILE A 44 18.10 13.37 -25.80
N ASN A 45 18.29 14.02 -24.65
CA ASN A 45 17.36 14.00 -23.52
C ASN A 45 16.98 12.59 -23.05
N PHE A 46 17.94 11.65 -23.08
CA PHE A 46 17.70 10.26 -22.68
C PHE A 46 17.47 10.16 -21.17
N GLU A 47 16.21 10.00 -20.76
CA GLU A 47 15.84 9.89 -19.36
C GLU A 47 16.27 8.56 -18.73
N VAL A 48 17.05 8.66 -17.65
CA VAL A 48 17.22 7.55 -16.70
C VAL A 48 16.13 7.68 -15.65
N ARG A 49 15.11 6.83 -15.75
CA ARG A 49 14.15 6.63 -14.65
C ARG A 49 14.85 5.87 -13.52
N VAL A 50 15.57 6.59 -12.68
CA VAL A 50 16.08 6.05 -11.43
C VAL A 50 14.89 6.02 -10.48
N LYS A 51 14.35 4.83 -10.20
CA LYS A 51 13.54 4.68 -8.97
C LYS A 51 14.40 5.19 -7.83
N ALA A 52 13.86 6.11 -7.03
CA ALA A 52 14.50 6.58 -5.81
C ALA A 52 15.04 5.38 -5.02
N ARG A 53 16.17 5.57 -4.33
CA ARG A 53 16.77 4.52 -3.49
C ARG A 53 15.65 3.91 -2.65
N GLU A 54 15.49 2.58 -2.73
CA GLU A 54 14.53 1.89 -1.88
C GLU A 54 14.93 2.14 -0.43
N LYS A 55 14.01 2.73 0.34
CA LYS A 55 14.19 3.00 1.76
C LYS A 55 14.50 1.69 2.49
N SER A 56 15.53 1.72 3.32
CA SER A 56 15.86 0.64 4.23
C SER A 56 14.83 0.54 5.36
N PHE A 57 14.81 -0.57 6.11
CA PHE A 57 13.97 -0.68 7.30
C PHE A 57 14.23 0.47 8.29
N TRP A 58 15.51 0.84 8.49
CA TRP A 58 15.89 1.89 9.43
C TRP A 58 15.42 3.28 8.97
N ASP A 59 15.43 3.54 7.66
CA ASP A 59 14.90 4.77 7.08
C ASP A 59 13.41 4.90 7.40
N TRP A 60 12.64 3.81 7.23
CA TRP A 60 11.22 3.77 7.59
C TRP A 60 10.97 3.89 9.09
N PHE A 61 11.84 3.30 9.91
CA PHE A 61 11.74 3.37 11.36
C PHE A 61 11.96 4.80 11.87
N GLU A 62 12.91 5.52 11.28
CA GLU A 62 13.16 6.93 11.59
C GLU A 62 11.97 7.81 11.22
N GLU A 63 11.42 7.65 10.01
CA GLU A 63 10.21 8.38 9.60
C GLU A 63 8.99 8.07 10.48
N LEU A 64 8.86 6.82 10.94
CA LEU A 64 7.79 6.44 11.84
C LEU A 64 7.97 7.07 13.24
N LYS A 65 9.20 7.29 13.71
CA LYS A 65 9.47 8.05 14.94
C LYS A 65 9.06 9.51 14.79
N GLU A 66 9.45 10.16 13.70
CA GLU A 66 9.05 11.54 13.40
C GLU A 66 7.52 11.66 13.28
N TYR A 67 6.88 10.69 12.62
CA TYR A 67 5.43 10.62 12.55
C TYR A 67 4.79 10.49 13.94
N LYS A 68 5.34 9.63 14.81
CA LYS A 68 4.86 9.49 16.19
C LYS A 68 5.04 10.78 16.99
N GLU A 69 6.17 11.46 16.85
CA GLU A 69 6.41 12.74 17.52
C GLU A 69 5.39 13.79 17.08
N LYS A 70 5.09 13.84 15.78
CA LYS A 70 4.15 14.80 15.19
C LYS A 70 2.68 14.52 15.52
N TYR A 71 2.26 13.26 15.52
CA TYR A 71 0.85 12.87 15.65
C TYR A 71 0.51 12.19 16.99
N GLY A 72 1.51 12.01 17.86
CA GLY A 72 1.38 11.31 19.14
C GLY A 72 1.19 9.79 19.03
N THR A 73 1.20 9.23 17.82
CA THR A 73 0.93 7.80 17.58
C THR A 73 1.77 7.24 16.43
N ALA A 74 2.21 5.99 16.58
CA ALA A 74 2.83 5.22 15.50
C ALA A 74 1.78 4.51 14.61
N HIS A 75 0.49 4.82 14.79
CA HIS A 75 -0.56 4.31 13.93
C HIS A 75 -0.70 5.19 12.68
N VAL A 76 -0.20 4.66 11.56
CA VAL A 76 -0.38 5.29 10.24
C VAL A 76 -1.67 4.79 9.56
N PRO A 77 -2.64 5.66 9.26
CA PRO A 77 -3.85 5.34 8.49
C PRO A 77 -3.55 5.04 7.02
N ALA A 78 -4.38 4.20 6.38
CA ALA A 78 -4.20 3.86 4.95
C ALA A 78 -4.42 5.04 3.99
N LYS A 79 -5.07 6.12 4.45
CA LYS A 79 -5.34 7.35 3.67
C LYS A 79 -4.57 8.55 4.25
N ASP A 80 -3.43 8.30 4.89
CA ASP A 80 -2.63 9.39 5.42
C ASP A 80 -2.13 10.34 4.32
N LYS A 81 -1.79 11.57 4.70
CA LYS A 81 -1.15 12.54 3.82
C LYS A 81 0.25 12.07 3.42
N ASP A 82 0.94 11.38 4.32
CA ASP A 82 2.17 10.67 4.01
C ASP A 82 1.85 9.35 3.28
N LYS A 83 1.85 9.44 1.95
CA LYS A 83 1.56 8.32 1.07
C LYS A 83 2.58 7.19 1.22
N GLU A 84 3.82 7.52 1.56
CA GLU A 84 4.90 6.54 1.64
C GLU A 84 4.74 5.68 2.90
N LEU A 85 4.55 6.30 4.06
CA LEU A 85 4.25 5.58 5.31
C LEU A 85 2.89 4.85 5.25
N ALA A 86 1.88 5.44 4.62
CA ALA A 86 0.56 4.83 4.46
C ALA A 86 0.57 3.56 3.60
N ILE A 87 1.52 3.44 2.67
CA ILE A 87 1.75 2.22 1.88
C ILE A 87 2.60 1.22 2.66
N TRP A 88 3.66 1.70 3.31
CA TRP A 88 4.62 0.86 4.01
C TRP A 88 4.01 0.17 5.23
N ALA A 89 3.30 0.90 6.10
CA ALA A 89 2.79 0.35 7.36
C ALA A 89 1.85 -0.86 7.18
N PRO A 90 0.87 -0.86 6.25
CA PRO A 90 0.05 -2.05 5.97
C PRO A 90 0.85 -3.22 5.40
N HIS A 91 1.85 -2.95 4.55
CA HIS A 91 2.72 -3.99 4.02
C HIS A 91 3.50 -4.67 5.14
N THR A 92 4.12 -3.89 6.03
CA THR A 92 4.85 -4.37 7.21
C THR A 92 3.96 -5.21 8.16
N ARG A 93 2.71 -4.78 8.40
CA ARG A 93 1.73 -5.57 9.18
C ARG A 93 1.43 -6.92 8.50
N HIS A 94 1.22 -6.91 7.19
CA HIS A 94 0.91 -8.13 6.42
C HIS A 94 2.09 -9.12 6.40
N THR A 95 3.31 -8.63 6.15
CA THR A 95 4.52 -9.48 6.16
C THR A 95 4.72 -10.14 7.53
N PHE A 96 4.45 -9.41 8.61
CA PHE A 96 4.49 -9.96 9.96
C PHE A 96 3.44 -11.03 10.21
N SER A 97 2.19 -10.78 9.80
CA SER A 97 1.11 -11.77 9.92
C SER A 97 1.46 -13.07 9.19
N LEU A 98 2.06 -12.99 8.00
CA LEU A 98 2.53 -14.15 7.25
C LEU A 98 3.70 -14.87 7.93
N MET A 99 4.61 -14.15 8.58
CA MET A 99 5.71 -14.73 9.35
C MET A 99 5.19 -15.54 10.53
N LYS A 100 4.29 -14.98 11.34
CA LYS A 100 3.66 -15.68 12.49
C LYS A 100 2.91 -16.94 12.08
N GLN A 101 2.29 -16.94 10.89
CA GLN A 101 1.54 -18.09 10.36
C GLN A 101 2.42 -19.10 9.61
N GLY A 102 3.75 -18.93 9.59
CA GLY A 102 4.68 -19.81 8.87
C GLY A 102 4.63 -19.71 7.34
N GLY A 103 3.87 -18.76 6.79
CA GLY A 103 3.64 -18.58 5.36
C GLY A 103 4.71 -17.76 4.62
N ALA A 104 5.62 -17.10 5.37
CA ALA A 104 6.63 -16.22 4.80
C ALA A 104 7.59 -16.92 3.81
N LYS A 105 7.83 -18.23 3.95
CA LYS A 105 8.72 -19.00 3.05
C LYS A 105 8.17 -19.16 1.62
N LYS A 106 6.88 -18.89 1.37
CA LYS A 106 6.23 -19.14 0.06
C LYS A 106 6.32 -17.97 -0.93
N ARG A 107 6.72 -16.78 -0.48
CA ARG A 107 6.82 -15.59 -1.32
C ARG A 107 8.19 -14.98 -1.04
N ASN A 108 8.93 -14.56 -2.06
CA ASN A 108 10.24 -13.87 -1.93
C ASN A 108 10.09 -12.50 -1.23
N VAL A 109 9.65 -12.51 0.03
CA VAL A 109 9.37 -11.35 0.86
C VAL A 109 10.54 -11.22 1.82
N THR A 110 11.18 -10.06 1.83
CA THR A 110 12.14 -9.72 2.87
C THR A 110 11.37 -9.59 4.18
N VAL A 111 11.56 -10.57 5.06
CA VAL A 111 10.96 -10.59 6.38
C VAL A 111 11.84 -9.76 7.32
N PRO A 112 11.29 -8.77 8.05
CA PRO A 112 12.05 -8.06 9.07
C PRO A 112 12.61 -9.03 10.11
N LYS A 113 13.80 -8.73 10.64
CA LYS A 113 14.44 -9.52 11.70
C LYS A 113 13.69 -9.34 13.03
N GLU A 114 13.87 -10.27 13.97
CA GLU A 114 13.27 -10.19 15.32
C GLU A 114 13.58 -8.86 16.03
N GLU A 115 14.82 -8.36 15.89
CA GLU A 115 15.23 -7.07 16.46
C GLU A 115 14.51 -5.87 15.85
N GLU A 116 14.23 -5.91 14.54
CA GLU A 116 13.47 -4.89 13.82
C GLU A 116 12.01 -4.87 14.30
N PHE A 117 11.46 -6.04 14.65
CA PHE A 117 10.14 -6.15 15.27
C PHE A 117 10.11 -5.55 16.68
N LYS A 118 11.13 -5.84 17.49
CA LYS A 118 11.22 -5.34 18.86
C LYS A 118 11.25 -3.81 18.89
N THR A 119 12.07 -3.20 18.04
CA THR A 119 12.17 -1.73 17.94
C THR A 119 10.86 -1.07 17.52
N LEU A 120 10.13 -1.66 16.56
CA LEU A 120 8.79 -1.19 16.19
C LEU A 120 7.76 -1.34 17.33
N SER A 121 7.83 -2.45 18.08
CA SER A 121 6.96 -2.67 19.24
C SER A 121 7.21 -1.63 20.35
N GLU A 122 8.48 -1.29 20.61
CA GLU A 122 8.89 -0.29 21.60
C GLU A 122 8.33 1.11 21.30
N ILE A 123 8.23 1.49 20.03
CA ILE A 123 7.60 2.76 19.65
C ILE A 123 6.06 2.69 19.62
N GLY A 124 5.46 1.54 19.93
CA GLY A 124 4.01 1.36 19.98
C GLY A 124 3.37 1.09 18.62
N PHE A 125 4.14 0.62 17.64
CA PHE A 125 3.60 0.23 16.34
C PHE A 125 2.75 -1.04 16.48
N LYS A 126 1.47 -0.96 16.10
CA LYS A 126 0.56 -2.10 16.13
C LYS A 126 0.66 -2.93 14.86
N PHE A 127 0.99 -4.21 15.03
CA PHE A 127 1.15 -5.18 13.95
C PHE A 127 -0.15 -5.86 13.53
N GLU A 128 -1.20 -5.72 14.34
CA GLU A 128 -2.50 -6.30 14.03
C GLU A 128 -3.04 -5.74 12.71
N VAL A 129 -3.27 -6.64 11.76
CA VAL A 129 -4.08 -6.34 10.58
C VAL A 129 -5.50 -6.30 11.10
N TYR A 130 -6.13 -5.12 11.10
CA TYR A 130 -7.55 -5.02 11.43
C TYR A 130 -8.29 -6.05 10.57
N PRO A 131 -9.04 -6.99 11.18
CA PRO A 131 -9.75 -7.98 10.42
C PRO A 131 -10.61 -7.24 9.41
N ARG A 132 -10.54 -7.65 8.13
CA ARG A 132 -11.54 -7.17 7.17
C ARG A 132 -12.89 -7.49 7.78
N LYS A 133 -13.74 -6.46 7.87
CA LYS A 133 -15.14 -6.59 8.23
C LYS A 133 -15.75 -7.67 7.32
N ASP A 134 -15.86 -8.89 7.86
CA ASP A 134 -16.37 -10.04 7.13
C ASP A 134 -17.87 -9.86 6.93
N CYS A 135 -18.33 -10.00 5.68
CA CYS A 135 -19.73 -9.76 5.33
C CYS A 135 -20.66 -10.73 6.07
N TRP A 136 -20.20 -11.93 6.42
CA TRP A 136 -21.00 -12.91 7.16
C TRP A 136 -21.18 -12.51 8.62
N THR A 137 -20.13 -11.97 9.25
CA THR A 137 -20.23 -11.36 10.59
C THR A 137 -21.29 -10.26 10.62
N TYR A 138 -21.32 -9.38 9.62
CA TYR A 138 -22.34 -8.32 9.51
C TYR A 138 -23.73 -8.86 9.16
N PHE A 139 -23.81 -9.92 8.36
CA PHE A 139 -25.06 -10.62 8.06
C PHE A 139 -25.69 -11.20 9.33
N SER A 140 -24.91 -11.88 10.18
CA SER A 140 -25.38 -12.40 11.47
C SER A 140 -25.91 -11.30 12.38
N LYS A 141 -25.21 -10.15 12.46
CA LYS A 141 -25.69 -9.00 13.24
C LYS A 141 -26.96 -8.36 12.66
N LEU A 142 -27.05 -8.24 11.34
CA LEU A 142 -28.24 -7.73 10.66
C LEU A 142 -29.45 -8.66 10.88
N ARG A 143 -29.21 -9.97 10.94
CA ARG A 143 -30.23 -10.96 11.26
C ARG A 143 -30.73 -10.78 12.71
N ALA A 144 -29.83 -10.66 13.69
CA ALA A 144 -30.20 -10.40 15.08
C ALA A 144 -31.01 -9.10 15.21
N TYR A 145 -30.58 -8.03 14.54
CA TYR A 145 -31.32 -6.76 14.49
C TYR A 145 -32.73 -6.93 13.89
N ALA A 146 -32.88 -7.74 12.83
CA ALA A 146 -34.18 -8.01 12.22
C ALA A 146 -35.10 -8.87 13.11
N GLU A 147 -34.53 -9.78 13.92
CA GLU A 147 -35.25 -10.56 14.92
C GLU A 147 -35.73 -9.67 16.09
N GLU A 148 -34.92 -8.69 16.51
CA GLU A 148 -35.26 -7.78 17.61
C GLU A 148 -36.22 -6.64 17.22
N HIS A 149 -36.01 -6.03 16.05
CA HIS A 149 -36.77 -4.84 15.62
C HIS A 149 -37.85 -5.13 14.57
N GLY A 150 -37.97 -6.40 14.12
CA GLY A 150 -38.90 -6.80 13.07
C GLY A 150 -38.58 -6.20 11.69
N THR A 151 -37.42 -5.57 11.52
CA THR A 151 -37.00 -4.92 10.29
C THR A 151 -35.50 -5.05 10.07
N CYS A 152 -35.09 -5.25 8.82
CA CYS A 152 -33.68 -5.13 8.42
C CYS A 152 -33.33 -3.68 8.00
N HIS A 153 -34.27 -2.74 8.16
CA HIS A 153 -34.06 -1.34 7.84
C HIS A 153 -33.29 -0.64 8.96
N VAL A 154 -31.98 -0.55 8.74
CA VAL A 154 -31.01 0.07 9.63
C VAL A 154 -30.91 1.57 9.27
N SER A 155 -31.46 2.45 10.13
CA SER A 155 -31.52 3.92 9.94
C SER A 155 -30.16 4.60 10.17
N LYS A 156 -29.92 5.75 9.51
CA LYS A 156 -28.71 6.57 9.72
C LYS A 156 -28.87 7.66 10.78
N ASP A 157 -30.08 7.81 11.33
CA ASP A 157 -30.38 8.89 12.25
C ASP A 157 -29.61 8.72 13.57
N PRO A 158 -28.83 9.73 14.02
CA PRO A 158 -28.14 9.71 15.31
C PRO A 158 -29.05 9.50 16.52
N HIS A 159 -30.34 9.85 16.42
CA HIS A 159 -31.32 9.68 17.49
C HIS A 159 -31.98 8.31 17.54
N ASP A 160 -31.77 7.48 16.51
CA ASP A 160 -32.36 6.13 16.36
C ASP A 160 -31.29 5.02 16.55
N GLN A 161 -30.14 5.36 17.14
CA GLN A 161 -29.03 4.42 17.28
C GLN A 161 -29.20 3.57 18.55
N ASP A 162 -29.61 2.32 18.36
CA ASP A 162 -29.16 1.27 19.28
C ASP A 162 -27.63 1.19 19.19
N LYS A 163 -26.96 1.63 20.25
CA LYS A 163 -25.50 1.68 20.34
C LYS A 163 -24.86 0.30 20.14
N ALA A 164 -25.59 -0.78 20.41
CA ALA A 164 -25.12 -2.15 20.22
C ALA A 164 -24.85 -2.49 18.75
N TYR A 165 -25.58 -1.88 17.81
CA TYR A 165 -25.49 -2.15 16.37
C TYR A 165 -24.75 -1.07 15.57
N LYS A 166 -23.99 -0.21 16.26
CA LYS A 166 -23.33 0.95 15.64
C LYS A 166 -22.51 0.60 14.39
N ASP A 167 -21.78 -0.49 14.48
CA ASP A 167 -20.88 -0.93 13.42
C ASP A 167 -21.62 -1.50 12.20
N VAL A 168 -22.85 -2.00 12.39
CA VAL A 168 -23.76 -2.44 11.31
C VAL A 168 -24.25 -1.23 10.52
N TYR A 169 -24.62 -0.11 11.19
CA TYR A 169 -24.96 1.15 10.50
C TYR A 169 -23.81 1.59 9.59
N ASP A 170 -22.60 1.65 10.13
CA ASP A 170 -21.39 2.08 9.42
C ASP A 170 -21.08 1.16 8.21
N PHE A 171 -21.29 -0.16 8.37
CA PHE A 171 -21.08 -1.14 7.30
C PHE A 171 -22.13 -1.01 6.17
N VAL A 172 -23.42 -0.96 6.51
CA VAL A 172 -24.51 -0.83 5.52
C VAL A 172 -24.39 0.52 4.79
N ALA A 173 -24.06 1.60 5.50
CA ALA A 173 -23.85 2.93 4.92
C ALA A 173 -22.71 2.95 3.89
N GLY A 174 -21.57 2.34 4.22
CA GLY A 174 -20.42 2.24 3.32
C GLY A 174 -20.71 1.44 2.05
N ASN A 175 -21.55 0.40 2.16
CA ASN A 175 -21.95 -0.43 1.03
C ASN A 175 -23.08 0.17 0.18
N ARG A 176 -23.92 1.07 0.73
CA ARG A 176 -25.01 1.76 -0.01
C ARG A 176 -24.54 2.99 -0.80
N ALA A 177 -23.49 3.68 -0.37
CA ALA A 177 -23.00 4.90 -1.02
C ALA A 177 -22.68 4.78 -2.54
N PRO A 178 -22.14 3.66 -3.05
CA PRO A 178 -21.87 3.50 -4.49
C PRO A 178 -23.13 3.31 -5.36
N TRP A 179 -24.28 2.95 -4.78
CA TRP A 179 -25.48 2.57 -5.55
C TRP A 179 -26.27 3.77 -6.08
N HIS A 180 -26.19 4.92 -5.40
CA HIS A 180 -26.87 6.14 -5.86
C HIS A 180 -26.16 6.82 -7.03
N GLN A 181 -24.86 6.58 -7.22
CA GLN A 181 -24.08 7.16 -8.32
C GLN A 181 -24.33 6.44 -9.67
N LYS A 182 -24.85 5.21 -9.67
CA LYS A 182 -25.11 4.41 -10.90
C LYS A 182 -26.52 4.51 -11.47
N ARG A 183 -27.47 5.17 -10.80
CA ARG A 183 -28.86 5.33 -11.29
C ARG A 183 -29.15 6.67 -11.98
N GLY A 184 -28.14 7.52 -12.19
CA GLY A 184 -28.27 8.80 -12.89
C GLY A 184 -28.21 8.71 -14.42
N GLU A 185 -27.81 7.57 -14.98
CA GLU A 185 -27.66 7.39 -16.43
C GLU A 185 -28.50 6.20 -16.91
N ARG A 186 -29.81 6.42 -17.00
CA ARG A 186 -30.70 5.74 -17.94
C ARG A 186 -31.89 6.67 -18.16
N LYS A 187 -31.76 7.55 -19.16
CA LYS A 187 -32.90 8.12 -19.86
C LYS A 187 -33.40 7.08 -20.85
#